data_AF-A0A9X0D9B7-F1
#
_entry.id   AF-A0A9X0D9B7-F1
#
_cell.length_a   1.000
_cell.length_b   1.000
_cell.length_c   1.000
_cell.angle_alpha   90.00
_cell.angle_beta   90.00
_cell.angle_gamma   90.00
#
_symmetry.space_group_name_H-M   'P 1'
#
loop_
_entity.id
_entity.type
_entity.pdbx_description
1 polymer ?
#
loop_
_entity_poly.entity_id
_entity_poly.type
_entity_poly.pdbx_seq_one_letter_code
_entity_poly.pdbx_strand_id
1 'polypeptide(L)'
;MTLGDIGIEGSKPGAAAAGVMLANRVIGLHKNGYGRILAECMFTSKILYCLWTTLAKEEDNFVTTTTKSLPKWKHMHAVKEQIQFIRDRILGRTNEELAQDEEAMLYLKEVGPDTMIPCFSVNLKGNQNVEKCNAINMALFKDLSHSSSEQTAHRIPMIVTASNLVPQKHSAALKNIKKRLGLPVDNDIPVKYIKTTCLDPWATSLKFMDNMAAIMRNSILCAIGTVTDPEALHNFVSTGLVNQQNEVIASYVGDFNDVAKQYDTVVKLKFLHDKDAEQYIAMQEKLLQSSTEPRPIVFRSIRQRHHDVFFKESKYPGENEEFHCFVGLPSDNDNNYFMSAKMNIVDVPRYEHFDNHEYHKNSSYFMYGDKENVFLFHIPCRSPDFFQVIQLDGPPDGIGSEDVDDLLLRHGIEVKIPGIPGSPVVVSGDVLDHLTKYKFDITFVGINGKVVKSEVKIARKIWFAGTVSEMLGADQVTTHF
;
A
#
# COMPACT_ATOMS: atom_id res chain seq x y z
N MET A 1 -23.47 0.39 -54.36
CA MET A 1 -23.53 0.60 -52.90
C MET A 1 -22.52 -0.34 -52.28
N THR A 2 -21.45 0.23 -51.71
CA THR A 2 -20.45 -0.49 -50.94
C THR A 2 -20.78 -0.41 -49.45
N LEU A 3 -20.17 -1.24 -48.62
CA LEU A 3 -20.34 -1.17 -47.16
C LEU A 3 -19.88 0.17 -46.56
N GLY A 4 -19.11 0.98 -47.29
CA GLY A 4 -18.72 2.33 -46.89
C GLY A 4 -19.81 3.39 -47.12
N ASP A 5 -20.84 3.08 -47.90
CA ASP A 5 -21.90 4.05 -48.25
C ASP A 5 -23.06 4.08 -47.25
N ILE A 6 -23.05 3.20 -46.23
CA ILE A 6 -24.16 2.97 -45.30
C ILE A 6 -23.85 3.36 -43.84
N GLY A 7 -22.75 4.07 -43.61
CA GLY A 7 -22.30 4.46 -42.27
C GLY A 7 -21.72 5.86 -42.23
N ILE A 8 -21.30 6.29 -41.03
CA ILE A 8 -20.66 7.60 -40.82
C ILE A 8 -19.26 7.62 -41.46
N GLU A 9 -18.55 6.49 -41.39
CA GLU A 9 -17.19 6.36 -41.87
C GLU A 9 -17.14 5.85 -43.32
N GLY A 10 -16.15 6.32 -44.08
CA GLY A 10 -15.84 5.83 -45.43
C GLY A 10 -14.81 4.71 -45.42
N SER A 11 -13.53 5.04 -45.65
CA SER A 11 -12.43 4.08 -45.63
C SER A 11 -12.19 3.51 -44.23
N LYS A 12 -12.22 2.17 -44.10
CA LYS A 12 -12.05 1.45 -42.83
C LYS A 12 -11.03 0.31 -42.98
N PRO A 13 -10.24 -0.02 -41.94
CA PRO A 13 -9.24 -1.08 -42.02
C PRO A 13 -9.90 -2.47 -42.09
N GLY A 14 -9.70 -3.19 -43.20
CA GLY A 14 -10.16 -4.59 -43.33
C GLY A 14 -9.58 -5.52 -42.27
N ALA A 15 -8.40 -5.20 -41.75
CA ALA A 15 -7.75 -5.93 -40.65
C ALA A 15 -8.60 -5.94 -39.36
N ALA A 16 -9.34 -4.87 -39.06
CA ALA A 16 -10.22 -4.84 -37.88
C ALA A 16 -11.36 -5.86 -38.02
N ALA A 17 -11.98 -5.94 -39.20
CA ALA A 17 -13.02 -6.92 -39.48
C ALA A 17 -12.48 -8.35 -39.41
N ALA A 18 -11.27 -8.59 -39.93
CA ALA A 18 -10.59 -9.88 -39.84
C ALA A 18 -10.30 -10.28 -38.38
N GLY A 19 -9.82 -9.34 -37.56
CA GLY A 19 -9.57 -9.56 -36.13
C GLY A 19 -10.83 -9.96 -35.35
N VAL A 20 -11.93 -9.23 -35.55
CA VAL A 20 -13.22 -9.55 -34.93
C VAL A 20 -13.76 -10.90 -35.43
N MET A 21 -13.64 -11.18 -36.73
CA MET A 21 -14.08 -12.46 -37.30
C MET A 21 -13.31 -13.63 -36.68
N LEU A 22 -11.98 -13.52 -36.58
CA LEU A 22 -11.15 -14.55 -35.96
C LEU A 22 -11.53 -14.76 -34.49
N ALA A 23 -11.65 -13.69 -33.70
CA ALA A 23 -12.07 -13.78 -32.31
C ALA A 23 -13.43 -14.48 -32.16
N ASN A 24 -14.42 -14.10 -32.97
CA ASN A 24 -15.76 -14.71 -32.95
C ASN A 24 -15.76 -16.20 -33.32
N ARG A 25 -14.88 -16.61 -34.24
CA ARG A 25 -14.75 -18.01 -34.67
C ARG A 25 -14.01 -18.87 -33.65
N VAL A 26 -12.95 -18.35 -33.05
CA VAL A 26 -12.09 -19.08 -32.10
C VAL A 26 -12.74 -19.14 -30.72
N ILE A 27 -13.24 -18.00 -30.22
CA ILE A 27 -13.85 -17.92 -28.88
C ILE A 27 -15.29 -18.41 -28.91
N GLY A 28 -16.06 -18.04 -29.95
CA GLY A 28 -17.46 -18.42 -30.10
C GLY A 28 -18.44 -17.44 -29.45
N LEU A 29 -19.42 -16.96 -30.23
CA LEU A 29 -20.51 -16.09 -29.79
C LEU A 29 -21.65 -16.87 -29.12
N HIS A 30 -21.32 -17.62 -28.06
CA HIS A 30 -22.26 -18.48 -27.34
C HIS A 30 -21.84 -18.70 -25.89
N LYS A 31 -22.71 -19.34 -25.10
CA LYS A 31 -22.51 -19.60 -23.66
C LYS A 31 -21.21 -20.35 -23.34
N ASN A 32 -20.73 -21.24 -24.21
CA ASN A 32 -19.50 -22.00 -24.01
C ASN A 32 -18.22 -21.26 -24.46
N GLY A 33 -18.38 -20.04 -24.99
CA GLY A 33 -17.32 -19.24 -25.58
C GLY A 33 -17.17 -17.94 -24.83
N TYR A 34 -17.52 -16.81 -25.46
CA TYR A 34 -17.57 -15.51 -24.78
C TYR A 34 -18.45 -15.54 -23.51
N GLY A 35 -19.54 -16.31 -23.52
CA GLY A 35 -20.39 -16.43 -22.32
C GLY A 35 -19.64 -17.01 -21.12
N ARG A 36 -18.70 -17.94 -21.33
CA ARG A 36 -17.88 -18.51 -20.26
C ARG A 36 -16.87 -17.49 -19.74
N ILE A 37 -16.15 -16.82 -20.64
CA ILE A 37 -15.16 -15.80 -20.26
C ILE A 37 -15.83 -14.66 -19.46
N LEU A 38 -16.95 -14.16 -19.96
CA LEU A 38 -17.69 -13.09 -19.30
C LEU A 38 -18.33 -13.54 -17.98
N ALA A 39 -18.69 -14.83 -17.85
CA ALA A 39 -19.18 -15.38 -16.59
C ALA A 39 -18.08 -15.41 -15.52
N GLU A 40 -16.83 -15.77 -15.87
CA GLU A 40 -15.69 -15.71 -14.95
C GLU A 40 -15.42 -14.25 -14.51
N CYS A 41 -15.38 -13.31 -15.45
CA CYS A 41 -15.22 -11.88 -15.14
C CYS A 41 -16.36 -11.34 -14.24
N MET A 42 -17.60 -11.78 -14.50
CA MET A 42 -18.75 -11.46 -13.66
C MET A 42 -18.57 -12.03 -12.26
N PHE A 43 -18.17 -13.29 -12.13
CA PHE A 43 -17.91 -13.91 -10.84
C PHE A 43 -16.85 -13.12 -10.05
N THR A 44 -15.71 -12.78 -10.66
CA THR A 44 -14.69 -11.89 -10.05
C THR A 44 -15.31 -10.57 -9.58
N SER A 45 -16.16 -9.95 -10.41
CA SER A 45 -16.85 -8.71 -10.04
C SER A 45 -17.79 -8.87 -8.84
N LYS A 46 -18.43 -10.04 -8.67
CA LYS A 46 -19.28 -10.31 -7.49
C LYS A 46 -18.44 -10.50 -6.24
N ILE A 47 -17.32 -11.23 -6.33
CA ILE A 47 -16.41 -11.41 -5.20
C ILE A 47 -15.78 -10.07 -4.78
N LEU A 48 -15.32 -9.24 -5.73
CA LEU A 48 -14.79 -7.91 -5.41
C LEU A 48 -15.86 -6.99 -4.82
N TYR A 49 -17.12 -7.06 -5.29
CA TYR A 49 -18.21 -6.33 -4.65
C TYR A 49 -18.39 -6.75 -3.18
N CYS A 50 -18.40 -8.06 -2.91
CA CYS A 50 -18.47 -8.61 -1.56
C CYS A 50 -17.31 -8.09 -0.71
N LEU A 51 -16.09 -8.11 -1.26
CA LEU A 51 -14.89 -7.60 -0.61
C LEU A 51 -15.02 -6.12 -0.22
N TRP A 52 -15.41 -5.25 -1.16
CA TRP A 52 -15.61 -3.82 -0.90
C TRP A 52 -16.70 -3.55 0.12
N THR A 53 -17.73 -4.39 0.16
CA THR A 53 -18.83 -4.28 1.12
C THR A 53 -18.40 -4.60 2.54
N THR A 54 -17.43 -5.49 2.72
CA THR A 54 -16.99 -5.98 4.04
C THR A 54 -15.63 -5.46 4.47
N LEU A 55 -14.97 -4.65 3.64
CA LEU A 55 -13.58 -4.18 3.82
C LEU A 55 -13.41 -3.35 5.10
N ALA A 56 -14.41 -2.50 5.41
CA ALA A 56 -14.46 -1.77 6.67
C ALA A 56 -14.90 -2.71 7.82
N LYS A 57 -14.11 -2.71 8.89
CA LYS A 57 -14.35 -3.42 10.14
C LYS A 57 -15.21 -2.56 11.08
N GLU A 58 -15.73 -3.17 12.15
CA GLU A 58 -16.64 -2.47 13.07
C GLU A 58 -15.90 -1.36 13.85
N GLU A 59 -14.63 -1.59 14.16
CA GLU A 59 -13.71 -0.71 14.88
C GLU A 59 -13.13 0.42 14.03
N ASP A 60 -13.18 0.33 12.70
CA ASP A 60 -12.63 1.36 11.81
C ASP A 60 -13.36 2.70 11.99
N ASN A 61 -12.66 3.81 11.80
CA ASN A 61 -13.29 5.14 11.79
C ASN A 61 -13.96 5.49 10.45
N PHE A 62 -13.94 4.58 9.47
CA PHE A 62 -14.49 4.78 8.13
C PHE A 62 -15.52 3.71 7.77
N VAL A 63 -16.23 3.97 6.67
CA VAL A 63 -17.16 3.04 6.03
C VAL A 63 -16.88 2.97 4.54
N THR A 64 -17.09 1.79 3.96
CA THR A 64 -17.18 1.60 2.51
C THR A 64 -18.65 1.43 2.12
N THR A 65 -19.09 2.12 1.08
CA THR A 65 -20.46 2.00 0.58
C THR A 65 -20.44 1.81 -0.92
N THR A 66 -20.95 0.67 -1.37
CA THR A 66 -21.08 0.35 -2.79
C THR A 66 -22.19 1.19 -3.45
N THR A 67 -22.05 1.48 -4.74
CA THR A 67 -23.06 2.27 -5.48
C THR A 67 -24.37 1.49 -5.66
N LYS A 68 -24.28 0.17 -5.91
CA LYS A 68 -25.40 -0.78 -5.83
C LYS A 68 -25.55 -1.23 -4.38
N SER A 69 -26.73 -1.05 -3.79
CA SER A 69 -27.03 -1.58 -2.45
C SER A 69 -27.04 -3.10 -2.44
N LEU A 70 -26.80 -3.67 -1.26
CA LEU A 70 -27.11 -5.08 -0.99
C LEU A 70 -28.56 -5.40 -1.39
N PRO A 71 -28.80 -6.61 -1.92
CA PRO A 71 -30.14 -7.03 -2.33
C PRO A 71 -31.05 -7.20 -1.10
N LYS A 72 -32.36 -7.18 -1.33
CA LYS A 72 -33.31 -7.74 -0.35
C LYS A 72 -33.21 -9.25 -0.48
N TRP A 73 -32.69 -9.93 0.54
CA TRP A 73 -32.38 -11.35 0.43
C TRP A 73 -33.19 -12.20 1.40
N LYS A 74 -34.03 -13.09 0.86
CA LYS A 74 -34.75 -14.16 1.57
C LYS A 74 -35.09 -13.80 3.04
N HIS A 75 -34.40 -14.46 3.98
CA HIS A 75 -34.57 -14.31 5.43
C HIS A 75 -33.58 -13.31 6.06
N MET A 76 -32.58 -12.81 5.30
CA MET A 76 -31.59 -11.84 5.75
C MET A 76 -32.03 -10.42 5.38
N HIS A 77 -32.82 -9.81 6.26
CA HIS A 77 -33.37 -8.48 6.03
C HIS A 77 -32.43 -7.36 6.48
N ALA A 78 -31.56 -7.62 7.45
CA ALA A 78 -30.62 -6.63 7.95
C ALA A 78 -29.31 -6.63 7.14
N VAL A 79 -28.73 -5.45 6.94
CA VAL A 79 -27.41 -5.29 6.29
C VAL A 79 -26.33 -6.05 7.06
N LYS A 80 -26.38 -6.03 8.40
CA LYS A 80 -25.41 -6.73 9.25
C LYS A 80 -25.43 -8.24 9.06
N GLU A 81 -26.61 -8.84 8.90
CA GLU A 81 -26.77 -10.28 8.65
C GLU A 81 -26.14 -10.67 7.31
N GLN A 82 -26.38 -9.89 6.25
CA GLN A 82 -25.79 -10.14 4.93
C GLN A 82 -24.27 -9.94 4.92
N ILE A 83 -23.76 -8.92 5.61
CA ILE A 83 -22.31 -8.72 5.78
C ILE A 83 -21.67 -9.92 6.47
N GLN A 84 -22.32 -10.44 7.53
CA GLN A 84 -21.83 -11.63 8.24
C GLN A 84 -21.87 -12.86 7.33
N PHE A 85 -22.95 -13.06 6.58
CA PHE A 85 -23.04 -14.14 5.59
C PHE A 85 -21.93 -14.06 4.53
N ILE A 86 -21.64 -12.87 4.00
CA ILE A 86 -20.55 -12.67 3.04
C ILE A 86 -19.20 -13.08 3.65
N ARG A 87 -18.92 -12.66 4.89
CA ARG A 87 -17.67 -13.01 5.58
C ARG A 87 -17.55 -14.51 5.84
N ASP A 88 -18.63 -15.16 6.25
CA ASP A 88 -18.58 -16.55 6.68
C ASP A 88 -18.65 -17.55 5.51
N ARG A 89 -19.43 -17.23 4.47
CA ARG A 89 -19.82 -18.17 3.41
C ARG A 89 -19.26 -17.83 2.04
N ILE A 90 -18.74 -16.61 1.83
CA ILE A 90 -18.24 -16.18 0.51
C ILE A 90 -16.74 -15.89 0.56
N LEU A 91 -16.32 -14.92 1.37
CA LEU A 91 -14.92 -14.53 1.43
C LEU A 91 -14.09 -15.61 2.14
N GLY A 92 -12.85 -15.82 1.68
CA GLY A 92 -11.98 -16.88 2.20
C GLY A 92 -12.35 -18.30 1.75
N ARG A 93 -13.37 -18.48 0.88
CA ARG A 93 -13.75 -19.78 0.30
C ARG A 93 -13.15 -20.01 -1.08
N THR A 94 -12.69 -21.22 -1.37
CA THR A 94 -12.21 -21.56 -2.72
C THR A 94 -13.37 -21.59 -3.71
N ASN A 95 -13.06 -21.48 -5.01
CA ASN A 95 -14.08 -21.57 -6.05
C ASN A 95 -14.82 -22.91 -6.02
N GLU A 96 -14.13 -24.00 -5.67
CA GLU A 96 -14.71 -25.34 -5.52
C GLU A 96 -15.69 -25.41 -4.33
N GLU A 97 -15.31 -24.82 -3.20
CA GLU A 97 -16.19 -24.74 -2.02
C GLU A 97 -17.44 -23.91 -2.34
N LEU A 98 -17.27 -22.75 -2.99
CA LEU A 98 -18.39 -21.90 -3.39
C LEU A 98 -19.31 -22.62 -4.38
N ALA A 99 -18.77 -23.32 -5.38
CA ALA A 99 -19.58 -24.05 -6.35
C ALA A 99 -20.46 -25.14 -5.72
N GLN A 100 -20.06 -25.67 -4.55
CA GLN A 100 -20.83 -26.66 -3.78
C GLN A 100 -21.84 -26.01 -2.82
N ASP A 101 -21.67 -24.73 -2.49
CA ASP A 101 -22.58 -23.97 -1.64
C ASP A 101 -23.70 -23.33 -2.47
N GLU A 102 -24.82 -24.05 -2.59
CA GLU A 102 -25.98 -23.60 -3.37
C GLU A 102 -26.52 -22.24 -2.90
N GLU A 103 -26.53 -21.98 -1.59
CA GLU A 103 -27.06 -20.71 -1.07
C GLU A 103 -26.12 -19.54 -1.37
N ALA A 104 -24.81 -19.73 -1.18
CA ALA A 104 -23.82 -18.72 -1.54
C ALA A 104 -23.84 -18.41 -3.03
N MET A 105 -23.96 -19.43 -3.90
CA MET A 105 -24.04 -19.23 -5.35
C MET A 105 -25.33 -18.57 -5.79
N LEU A 106 -26.46 -18.87 -5.14
CA LEU A 106 -27.71 -18.13 -5.38
C LEU A 106 -27.58 -16.67 -4.94
N TYR A 107 -26.92 -16.42 -3.81
CA TYR A 107 -26.67 -15.05 -3.33
C TYR A 107 -25.77 -14.27 -4.30
N LEU A 108 -24.68 -14.88 -4.77
CA LEU A 108 -23.73 -14.29 -5.72
C LEU A 108 -24.37 -13.90 -7.06
N LYS A 109 -25.43 -14.61 -7.48
CA LYS A 109 -26.21 -14.25 -8.67
C LYS A 109 -26.97 -12.92 -8.50
N GLU A 110 -27.46 -12.63 -7.29
CA GLU A 110 -28.27 -11.44 -7.01
C GLU A 110 -27.47 -10.24 -6.48
N VAL A 111 -26.40 -10.48 -5.71
CA VAL A 111 -25.60 -9.43 -5.08
C VAL A 111 -24.78 -8.65 -6.10
N GLY A 112 -24.43 -7.40 -5.82
CA GLY A 112 -23.45 -6.66 -6.61
C GLY A 112 -23.96 -6.07 -7.93
N PRO A 113 -23.05 -5.57 -8.78
CA PRO A 113 -23.42 -4.84 -10.00
C PRO A 113 -24.04 -5.75 -11.06
N ASP A 114 -24.90 -5.17 -11.91
CA ASP A 114 -25.49 -5.88 -13.07
C ASP A 114 -24.45 -6.08 -14.19
N THR A 115 -23.37 -5.29 -14.16
CA THR A 115 -22.21 -5.35 -15.06
C THR A 115 -20.96 -5.71 -14.27
N MET A 116 -19.84 -6.00 -14.95
CA MET A 116 -18.56 -6.37 -14.31
C MET A 116 -17.82 -5.17 -13.70
N ILE A 117 -18.54 -4.20 -13.13
CA ILE A 117 -18.00 -2.93 -12.64
C ILE A 117 -18.51 -2.69 -11.21
N PRO A 118 -17.87 -3.31 -10.20
CA PRO A 118 -18.10 -2.96 -8.82
C PRO A 118 -17.54 -1.57 -8.54
N CYS A 119 -18.37 -0.77 -7.87
CA CYS A 119 -18.04 0.60 -7.51
C CYS A 119 -18.37 0.87 -6.04
N PHE A 120 -17.55 1.68 -5.38
CA PHE A 120 -17.76 2.06 -3.99
C PHE A 120 -17.23 3.46 -3.69
N SER A 121 -17.70 4.03 -2.59
CA SER A 121 -17.19 5.27 -2.01
C SER A 121 -16.80 5.02 -0.56
N VAL A 122 -15.81 5.78 -0.08
CA VAL A 122 -15.38 5.80 1.32
C VAL A 122 -15.89 7.07 2.01
N ASN A 123 -16.34 6.97 3.25
CA ASN A 123 -16.58 8.13 4.11
C ASN A 123 -16.16 7.83 5.55
N LEU A 124 -15.92 8.86 6.35
CA LEU A 124 -15.67 8.71 7.78
C LEU A 124 -16.99 8.54 8.53
N LYS A 125 -17.01 7.70 9.57
CA LYS A 125 -18.16 7.57 10.46
C LYS A 125 -18.48 8.92 11.09
N GLY A 126 -19.74 9.36 10.97
CA GLY A 126 -20.20 10.65 11.48
C GLY A 126 -19.87 11.88 10.61
N ASN A 127 -19.07 11.74 9.52
CA ASN A 127 -18.82 12.86 8.62
C ASN A 127 -20.02 13.19 7.75
N GLN A 128 -20.52 14.42 7.84
CA GLN A 128 -21.62 14.96 7.03
C GLN A 128 -21.13 15.92 5.92
N ASN A 129 -19.83 16.18 5.81
CA ASN A 129 -19.27 17.06 4.79
C ASN A 129 -19.00 16.27 3.48
N VAL A 130 -19.73 16.61 2.41
CA VAL A 130 -19.65 15.90 1.12
C VAL A 130 -18.30 16.14 0.44
N GLU A 131 -17.74 17.34 0.57
CA GLU A 131 -16.44 17.72 0.04
C GLU A 131 -15.32 16.91 0.69
N LYS A 132 -15.37 16.70 2.01
CA LYS A 132 -14.42 15.86 2.73
C LYS A 132 -14.51 14.40 2.29
N CYS A 133 -15.72 13.87 2.13
CA CYS A 133 -15.94 12.54 1.53
C CYS A 133 -15.31 12.47 0.12
N ASN A 134 -15.56 13.47 -0.72
CA ASN A 134 -15.01 13.52 -2.08
C ASN A 134 -13.49 13.69 -2.09
N ALA A 135 -12.90 14.42 -1.14
CA ALA A 135 -11.47 14.58 -1.00
C ALA A 135 -10.78 13.24 -0.69
N ILE A 136 -11.33 12.44 0.23
CA ILE A 136 -10.82 11.10 0.56
C ILE A 136 -10.85 10.19 -0.68
N ASN A 137 -12.00 10.14 -1.38
CA ASN A 137 -12.11 9.32 -2.59
C ASN A 137 -11.24 9.85 -3.74
N MET A 138 -10.89 11.14 -3.74
CA MET A 138 -9.97 11.69 -4.72
C MET A 138 -8.52 11.34 -4.38
N ALA A 139 -8.12 11.43 -3.12
CA ALA A 139 -6.81 10.97 -2.66
C ALA A 139 -6.61 9.49 -3.00
N LEU A 140 -7.57 8.64 -2.61
CA LEU A 140 -7.55 7.21 -2.93
C LEU A 140 -7.43 6.93 -4.43
N PHE A 141 -8.13 7.70 -5.28
CA PHE A 141 -8.00 7.56 -6.72
C PHE A 141 -6.60 7.96 -7.20
N LYS A 142 -6.05 9.06 -6.70
CA LYS A 142 -4.71 9.54 -7.10
C LYS A 142 -3.63 8.52 -6.74
N ASP A 143 -3.67 7.98 -5.53
CA ASP A 143 -2.71 6.98 -5.03
C ASP A 143 -2.75 5.68 -5.84
N LEU A 144 -3.91 5.38 -6.43
CA LEU A 144 -4.16 4.17 -7.22
C LEU A 144 -4.35 4.45 -8.72
N SER A 145 -3.77 5.53 -9.24
CA SER A 145 -3.86 5.89 -10.66
C SER A 145 -2.51 6.28 -11.22
N HIS A 146 -2.31 6.00 -12.51
CA HIS A 146 -1.12 6.43 -13.24
C HIS A 146 -1.55 7.30 -14.41
N SER A 147 -1.01 8.52 -14.52
CA SER A 147 -1.18 9.34 -15.71
C SER A 147 0.05 9.19 -16.62
N SER A 148 -0.18 9.17 -17.94
CA SER A 148 0.87 8.89 -18.94
C SER A 148 2.01 9.92 -18.98
N SER A 149 1.88 11.03 -18.27
CA SER A 149 2.88 12.10 -18.17
C SER A 149 3.66 12.09 -16.86
N GLU A 150 3.33 11.22 -15.91
CA GLU A 150 3.94 11.19 -14.58
C GLU A 150 5.05 10.14 -14.50
N GLN A 151 6.26 10.55 -14.15
CA GLN A 151 7.28 9.64 -13.62
C GLN A 151 7.16 9.66 -12.10
N THR A 152 6.32 8.79 -11.52
CA THR A 152 6.16 8.74 -10.06
C THR A 152 7.26 7.91 -9.40
N ALA A 153 7.86 8.42 -8.33
CA ALA A 153 8.74 7.65 -7.45
C ALA A 153 7.96 6.65 -6.59
N HIS A 154 6.65 6.85 -6.42
CA HIS A 154 5.79 5.94 -5.68
C HIS A 154 5.27 4.82 -6.56
N ARG A 155 5.19 3.64 -5.94
CA ARG A 155 4.74 2.42 -6.60
C ARG A 155 3.26 2.29 -6.45
N ILE A 156 2.57 2.16 -7.58
CA ILE A 156 1.13 2.03 -7.62
C ILE A 156 0.77 0.54 -7.46
N PRO A 157 0.28 0.10 -6.30
CA PRO A 157 0.08 -1.33 -6.02
C PRO A 157 -1.17 -1.89 -6.71
N MET A 158 -2.10 -1.01 -7.10
CA MET A 158 -3.32 -1.33 -7.83
C MET A 158 -3.72 -0.15 -8.70
N ILE A 159 -4.25 -0.40 -9.89
CA ILE A 159 -4.80 0.65 -10.75
C ILE A 159 -6.33 0.61 -10.68
N VAL A 160 -6.93 1.75 -10.33
CA VAL A 160 -8.37 1.95 -10.34
C VAL A 160 -8.77 3.11 -11.25
N THR A 161 -10.07 3.21 -11.53
CA THR A 161 -10.63 4.42 -12.14
C THR A 161 -11.65 5.04 -11.19
N ALA A 162 -11.97 6.31 -11.36
CA ALA A 162 -12.98 6.99 -10.55
C ALA A 162 -14.00 7.72 -11.41
N SER A 163 -15.14 8.04 -10.83
CA SER A 163 -16.15 8.92 -11.44
C SER A 163 -16.98 9.62 -10.34
N ASN A 164 -17.91 10.46 -10.75
CA ASN A 164 -18.81 11.18 -9.84
C ASN A 164 -20.25 10.78 -10.13
N LEU A 165 -21.02 10.48 -9.09
CA LEU A 165 -22.46 10.33 -9.17
C LEU A 165 -23.07 11.73 -9.11
N VAL A 166 -23.51 12.23 -10.26
CA VAL A 166 -24.06 13.58 -10.42
C VAL A 166 -25.57 13.60 -10.20
N PRO A 167 -26.15 14.75 -9.80
CA PRO A 167 -27.59 14.90 -9.69
C PRO A 167 -28.27 14.68 -11.05
N GLN A 168 -29.35 13.90 -11.07
CA GLN A 168 -30.15 13.65 -12.26
C GLN A 168 -31.64 13.79 -11.91
N LYS A 169 -32.38 14.56 -12.72
CA LYS A 169 -33.77 14.97 -12.46
C LYS A 169 -34.72 13.81 -12.14
N HIS A 170 -34.49 12.64 -12.71
CA HIS A 170 -35.36 11.46 -12.59
C HIS A 170 -34.70 10.28 -11.88
N SER A 171 -33.61 10.50 -11.15
CA SER A 171 -32.90 9.44 -10.44
C SER A 171 -32.80 9.71 -8.94
N ALA A 172 -33.16 8.71 -8.14
CA ALA A 172 -32.93 8.73 -6.70
C ALA A 172 -31.52 8.23 -6.31
N ALA A 173 -30.67 7.85 -7.27
CA ALA A 173 -29.39 7.19 -7.01
C ALA A 173 -28.46 8.02 -6.11
N LEU A 174 -28.31 9.32 -6.40
CA LEU A 174 -27.45 10.22 -5.61
C LEU A 174 -27.96 10.36 -4.17
N LYS A 175 -29.27 10.58 -4.00
CA LYS A 175 -29.89 10.69 -2.67
C LYS A 175 -29.73 9.39 -1.88
N ASN A 176 -29.91 8.25 -2.52
CA ASN A 176 -29.78 6.94 -1.90
C ASN A 176 -28.35 6.63 -1.45
N ILE A 177 -27.34 6.92 -2.28
CA ILE A 177 -25.94 6.68 -1.87
C ILE A 177 -25.53 7.65 -0.75
N LYS A 178 -25.91 8.93 -0.82
CA LYS A 178 -25.64 9.91 0.24
C LYS A 178 -26.22 9.46 1.57
N LYS A 179 -27.47 9.02 1.58
CA LYS A 179 -28.12 8.46 2.77
C LYS A 179 -27.34 7.28 3.36
N ARG A 180 -26.86 6.34 2.53
CA ARG A 180 -26.07 5.19 3.00
C ARG A 180 -24.69 5.58 3.51
N LEU A 181 -24.07 6.62 2.94
CA LEU A 181 -22.81 7.20 3.37
C LEU A 181 -22.94 8.08 4.63
N GLY A 182 -24.16 8.37 5.10
CA GLY A 182 -24.40 9.30 6.22
C GLY A 182 -24.29 10.78 5.84
N LEU A 183 -24.40 11.11 4.55
CA LEU A 183 -24.29 12.47 4.02
C LEU A 183 -25.66 13.15 3.84
N PRO A 184 -25.73 14.50 3.93
CA PRO A 184 -26.96 15.26 3.68
C PRO A 184 -27.47 15.08 2.24
N VAL A 185 -28.77 14.84 2.08
CA VAL A 185 -29.42 14.52 0.79
C VAL A 185 -30.08 15.72 0.10
N ASP A 186 -30.06 16.87 0.77
CA ASP A 186 -30.71 18.13 0.41
C ASP A 186 -29.86 19.03 -0.49
N ASN A 187 -28.59 18.67 -0.73
CA ASN A 187 -27.71 19.32 -1.68
C ASN A 187 -27.46 18.46 -2.93
N ASP A 188 -27.10 19.13 -4.02
CA ASP A 188 -26.83 18.53 -5.33
C ASP A 188 -25.33 18.25 -5.57
N ILE A 189 -24.50 18.35 -4.54
CA ILE A 189 -23.05 18.09 -4.65
C ILE A 189 -22.84 16.61 -5.08
N PRO A 190 -22.09 16.34 -6.17
CA PRO A 190 -21.84 14.96 -6.61
C PRO A 190 -21.08 14.14 -5.56
N VAL A 191 -21.23 12.81 -5.60
CA VAL A 191 -20.44 11.89 -4.77
C VAL A 191 -19.42 11.16 -5.63
N LYS A 192 -18.14 11.28 -5.31
CA LYS A 192 -17.06 10.56 -5.99
C LYS A 192 -17.06 9.09 -5.55
N TYR A 193 -16.84 8.20 -6.51
CA TYR A 193 -16.71 6.76 -6.28
C TYR A 193 -15.57 6.16 -7.10
N ILE A 194 -14.96 5.12 -6.55
CA ILE A 194 -13.96 4.27 -7.17
C ILE A 194 -14.66 3.19 -7.99
N LYS A 195 -14.06 2.81 -9.13
CA LYS A 195 -14.52 1.79 -10.08
C LYS A 195 -13.43 0.74 -10.26
N THR A 196 -13.82 -0.52 -10.19
CA THR A 196 -12.91 -1.68 -10.29
C THR A 196 -13.33 -2.61 -11.42
N THR A 197 -13.27 -2.15 -12.67
CA THR A 197 -13.74 -2.92 -13.84
C THR A 197 -13.02 -4.27 -13.96
N CYS A 198 -13.79 -5.36 -13.87
CA CYS A 198 -13.30 -6.73 -13.89
C CYS A 198 -13.39 -7.31 -15.30
N LEU A 199 -12.28 -7.34 -16.03
CA LEU A 199 -12.18 -7.99 -17.34
C LEU A 199 -11.10 -9.09 -17.36
N ASP A 200 -10.61 -9.46 -16.18
CA ASP A 200 -9.65 -10.55 -15.98
C ASP A 200 -10.40 -11.82 -15.52
N PRO A 201 -10.49 -12.86 -16.38
CA PRO A 201 -11.13 -14.12 -16.04
C PRO A 201 -10.26 -15.06 -15.20
N TRP A 202 -9.02 -14.68 -14.85
CA TRP A 202 -8.05 -15.51 -14.12
C TRP A 202 -7.84 -15.06 -12.66
N ALA A 203 -8.35 -13.89 -12.29
CA ALA A 203 -8.09 -13.19 -11.03
C ALA A 203 -9.01 -13.58 -9.86
N THR A 204 -9.17 -14.89 -9.57
CA THR A 204 -10.10 -15.35 -8.51
C THR A 204 -9.48 -16.23 -7.42
N SER A 205 -8.15 -16.45 -7.43
CA SER A 205 -7.53 -17.20 -6.35
C SER A 205 -7.69 -16.49 -5.00
N LEU A 206 -7.90 -17.24 -3.92
CA LEU A 206 -8.06 -16.69 -2.57
C LEU A 206 -6.94 -15.71 -2.19
N LYS A 207 -5.69 -16.15 -2.39
CA LYS A 207 -4.51 -15.33 -2.10
C LYS A 207 -4.49 -14.02 -2.88
N PHE A 208 -4.91 -14.04 -4.15
CA PHE A 208 -5.00 -12.83 -4.96
C PHE A 208 -6.06 -11.87 -4.40
N MET A 209 -7.24 -12.38 -4.03
CA MET A 209 -8.32 -11.58 -3.46
C MET A 209 -7.94 -10.97 -2.11
N ASP A 210 -7.28 -11.73 -1.24
CA ASP A 210 -6.78 -11.25 0.05
C ASP A 210 -5.74 -10.13 -0.12
N ASN A 211 -4.81 -10.30 -1.07
CA ASN A 211 -3.83 -9.26 -1.39
C ASN A 211 -4.51 -7.99 -1.92
N MET A 212 -5.50 -8.13 -2.81
CA MET A 212 -6.28 -6.98 -3.32
C MET A 212 -7.01 -6.26 -2.18
N ALA A 213 -7.53 -7.00 -1.20
CA ALA A 213 -8.16 -6.46 -0.01
C ALA A 213 -7.19 -5.64 0.84
N ALA A 214 -6.03 -6.24 1.14
CA ALA A 214 -4.99 -5.61 1.96
C ALA A 214 -4.47 -4.32 1.30
N ILE A 215 -4.18 -4.37 0.00
CA ILE A 215 -3.77 -3.19 -0.78
C ILE A 215 -4.83 -2.11 -0.71
N MET A 216 -6.09 -2.42 -1.05
CA MET A 216 -7.15 -1.41 -1.05
C MET A 216 -7.39 -0.83 0.34
N ARG A 217 -7.37 -1.65 1.38
CA ARG A 217 -7.54 -1.20 2.77
C ARG A 217 -6.42 -0.24 3.17
N ASN A 218 -5.17 -0.60 2.92
CA ASN A 218 -4.04 0.26 3.22
C ASN A 218 -4.12 1.58 2.44
N SER A 219 -4.45 1.54 1.15
CA SER A 219 -4.65 2.75 0.34
C SER A 219 -5.80 3.63 0.85
N ILE A 220 -6.88 3.04 1.39
CA ILE A 220 -7.96 3.80 2.02
C ILE A 220 -7.46 4.52 3.27
N LEU A 221 -6.69 3.84 4.12
CA LEU A 221 -6.11 4.43 5.34
C LEU A 221 -5.15 5.56 4.99
N CYS A 222 -4.24 5.35 4.04
CA CYS A 222 -3.35 6.40 3.52
C CYS A 222 -4.15 7.59 2.96
N ALA A 223 -5.17 7.34 2.13
CA ALA A 223 -6.00 8.40 1.56
C ALA A 223 -6.82 9.19 2.60
N ILE A 224 -7.24 8.53 3.68
CA ILE A 224 -7.83 9.21 4.84
C ILE A 224 -6.77 10.12 5.46
N GLY A 225 -5.58 9.60 5.76
CA GLY A 225 -4.50 10.35 6.37
C GLY A 225 -4.06 11.57 5.57
N THR A 226 -3.93 11.44 4.24
CA THR A 226 -3.68 12.56 3.30
C THR A 226 -4.65 13.74 3.51
N VAL A 227 -5.91 13.45 3.83
CA VAL A 227 -6.96 14.45 4.01
C VAL A 227 -7.07 14.92 5.46
N THR A 228 -6.80 14.05 6.43
CA THR A 228 -7.18 14.29 7.84
C THR A 228 -6.05 14.42 8.82
N ASP A 229 -4.83 14.01 8.48
CA ASP A 229 -3.73 14.01 9.45
C ASP A 229 -3.40 15.43 9.90
N PRO A 230 -3.11 15.59 11.20
CA PRO A 230 -2.61 16.85 11.72
C PRO A 230 -1.19 17.10 11.23
N GLU A 231 -0.74 18.35 11.40
CA GLU A 231 0.65 18.71 11.13
C GLU A 231 1.59 18.09 12.17
N ALA A 232 2.72 17.54 11.74
CA ALA A 232 3.74 16.96 12.60
C ALA A 232 5.16 17.07 11.98
N LEU A 233 6.17 16.72 12.77
CA LEU A 233 7.55 16.57 12.30
C LEU A 233 7.80 15.12 11.88
N HIS A 234 8.37 14.93 10.70
CA HIS A 234 8.57 13.62 10.09
C HIS A 234 10.06 13.28 10.00
N ASN A 235 10.49 12.25 10.73
CA ASN A 235 11.89 11.85 10.86
C ASN A 235 12.16 10.50 10.17
N PHE A 236 13.30 10.40 9.50
CA PHE A 236 13.73 9.22 8.75
C PHE A 236 15.14 8.82 9.16
N VAL A 237 15.33 7.60 9.66
CA VAL A 237 16.65 7.04 9.96
C VAL A 237 17.33 6.68 8.65
N SER A 238 18.48 7.27 8.41
CA SER A 238 19.28 7.03 7.22
C SER A 238 20.12 5.75 7.36
N THR A 239 20.34 5.05 6.25
CA THR A 239 21.17 3.84 6.19
C THR A 239 22.67 4.08 6.37
N GLY A 240 23.11 5.34 6.32
CA GLY A 240 24.52 5.68 6.52
C GLY A 240 25.39 5.36 5.29
N LEU A 241 24.81 5.12 4.12
CA LEU A 241 25.55 4.76 2.91
C LEU A 241 25.02 5.54 1.72
N VAL A 242 25.95 6.16 1.00
CA VAL A 242 25.69 6.92 -0.22
C VAL A 242 26.31 6.15 -1.38
N ASN A 243 25.51 5.82 -2.40
CA ASN A 243 26.00 5.13 -3.59
C ASN A 243 26.68 6.09 -4.58
N GLN A 244 27.20 5.55 -5.68
CA GLN A 244 27.90 6.33 -6.72
C GLN A 244 27.02 7.38 -7.41
N GLN A 245 25.70 7.28 -7.27
CA GLN A 245 24.73 8.23 -7.82
C GLN A 245 24.31 9.30 -6.80
N ASN A 246 24.99 9.38 -5.66
CA ASN A 246 24.65 10.22 -4.51
C ASN A 246 23.28 9.91 -3.89
N GLU A 247 22.88 8.64 -3.92
CA GLU A 247 21.62 8.16 -3.37
C GLU A 247 21.83 7.49 -2.03
N VAL A 248 20.90 7.71 -1.11
CA VAL A 248 20.87 7.14 0.24
C VAL A 248 19.46 6.65 0.55
N ILE A 249 19.36 5.52 1.24
CA ILE A 249 18.08 4.96 1.67
C ILE A 249 17.80 5.41 3.10
N ALA A 250 16.54 5.73 3.42
CA ALA A 250 16.10 6.07 4.76
C ALA A 250 14.75 5.41 5.09
N SER A 251 14.50 5.19 6.38
CA SER A 251 13.27 4.56 6.89
C SER A 251 12.59 5.44 7.92
N TYR A 252 11.29 5.62 7.78
CA TYR A 252 10.48 6.53 8.58
C TYR A 252 10.27 6.02 9.99
N VAL A 253 10.46 6.90 10.98
CA VAL A 253 10.24 6.59 12.38
C VAL A 253 8.77 6.82 12.72
N GLY A 254 7.95 5.80 12.48
CA GLY A 254 6.52 5.82 12.78
C GLY A 254 6.18 5.64 14.26
N ASP A 255 4.95 6.01 14.63
CA ASP A 255 4.41 5.91 15.99
C ASP A 255 2.93 5.48 15.92
N PHE A 256 2.58 4.40 16.64
CA PHE A 256 1.21 3.89 16.68
C PHE A 256 0.24 4.78 17.48
N ASN A 257 0.75 5.65 18.34
CA ASN A 257 -0.07 6.48 19.24
C ASN A 257 -0.26 7.92 18.70
N ASP A 258 0.52 8.33 17.69
CA ASP A 258 0.42 9.64 17.05
C ASP A 258 -0.16 9.49 15.64
N VAL A 259 -1.40 9.95 15.44
CA VAL A 259 -2.16 9.81 14.18
C VAL A 259 -1.39 10.33 12.97
N ALA A 260 -0.60 11.41 13.10
CA ALA A 260 0.19 11.94 11.98
C ALA A 260 1.38 11.06 11.60
N LYS A 261 1.74 10.08 12.43
CA LYS A 261 2.95 9.26 12.30
C LYS A 261 2.66 7.76 12.19
N GLN A 262 1.41 7.35 11.95
CA GLN A 262 1.01 5.95 11.81
C GLN A 262 1.39 5.33 10.45
N TYR A 263 2.65 5.44 10.06
CA TYR A 263 3.13 4.99 8.76
C TYR A 263 4.40 4.14 8.87
N ASP A 264 4.50 3.17 7.97
CA ASP A 264 5.71 2.45 7.62
C ASP A 264 6.17 2.95 6.25
N THR A 265 7.36 3.54 6.17
CA THR A 265 7.84 4.12 4.93
C THR A 265 9.34 3.88 4.77
N VAL A 266 9.73 3.45 3.57
CA VAL A 266 11.11 3.36 3.14
C VAL A 266 11.25 4.19 1.88
N VAL A 267 12.28 5.02 1.82
CA VAL A 267 12.51 5.96 0.73
C VAL A 267 13.96 5.91 0.27
N LYS A 268 14.18 6.04 -1.04
CA LYS A 268 15.46 6.30 -1.66
C LYS A 268 15.52 7.79 -2.04
N LEU A 269 16.51 8.49 -1.50
CA LEU A 269 16.71 9.92 -1.67
C LEU A 269 18.01 10.15 -2.43
N LYS A 270 18.09 11.19 -3.25
CA LYS A 270 19.31 11.60 -3.94
C LYS A 270 19.69 13.02 -3.59
N PHE A 271 20.91 13.23 -3.08
CA PHE A 271 21.44 14.57 -2.86
C PHE A 271 21.47 15.36 -4.16
N LEU A 272 21.00 16.61 -4.13
CA LEU A 272 21.03 17.48 -5.30
C LEU A 272 22.45 17.98 -5.63
N HIS A 273 23.31 18.08 -4.61
CA HIS A 273 24.66 18.61 -4.73
C HIS A 273 25.68 17.62 -4.15
N ASP A 274 26.76 17.38 -4.90
CA ASP A 274 27.84 16.48 -4.48
C ASP A 274 28.47 16.91 -3.15
N LYS A 275 28.58 18.21 -2.89
CA LYS A 275 29.09 18.76 -1.62
C LYS A 275 28.26 18.34 -0.41
N ASP A 276 26.94 18.23 -0.57
CA ASP A 276 26.05 17.81 0.51
C ASP A 276 26.25 16.31 0.79
N ALA A 277 26.40 15.50 -0.27
CA ALA A 277 26.74 14.09 -0.15
C ALA A 277 28.12 13.88 0.51
N GLU A 278 29.14 14.63 0.11
CA GLU A 278 30.48 14.60 0.70
C GLU A 278 30.45 14.98 2.20
N GLN A 279 29.72 16.04 2.57
CA GLN A 279 29.55 16.45 3.96
C GLN A 279 28.84 15.37 4.79
N TYR A 280 27.80 14.76 4.23
CA TYR A 280 27.10 13.65 4.86
C TYR A 280 28.03 12.44 5.09
N ILE A 281 28.79 12.03 4.06
CA ILE A 281 29.74 10.91 4.13
C ILE A 281 30.79 11.19 5.21
N ALA A 282 31.37 12.39 5.23
CA ALA A 282 32.36 12.77 6.23
C ALA A 282 31.80 12.72 7.67
N MET A 283 30.55 13.13 7.87
CA MET A 283 29.89 12.99 9.17
C MET A 283 29.69 11.52 9.55
N GLN A 284 29.22 10.70 8.61
CA GLN A 284 29.00 9.27 8.85
C GLN A 284 30.30 8.54 9.20
N GLU A 285 31.39 8.81 8.49
CA GLU A 285 32.72 8.26 8.78
C GLU A 285 33.20 8.66 10.18
N LYS A 286 33.04 9.94 10.53
CA LYS A 286 33.37 10.44 11.87
C LYS A 286 32.58 9.71 12.96
N LEU A 287 31.28 9.48 12.74
CA LEU A 287 30.44 8.76 13.70
C LEU A 287 30.92 7.32 13.89
N LEU A 288 31.16 6.60 12.79
CA LEU A 288 31.66 5.22 12.79
C LEU A 288 33.03 5.08 13.48
N GLN A 289 33.91 6.09 13.38
CA GLN A 289 35.20 6.09 14.06
C GLN A 289 35.11 6.47 15.55
N SER A 290 34.09 7.24 15.93
CA SER A 290 33.98 7.84 17.28
C SER A 290 33.38 6.91 18.34
N SER A 291 32.65 5.87 17.94
CA SER A 291 31.93 4.99 18.85
C SER A 291 31.84 3.58 18.27
N THR A 292 31.86 2.58 19.14
CA THR A 292 31.51 1.20 18.78
C THR A 292 30.02 1.07 18.42
N GLU A 293 29.20 2.00 18.91
CA GLU A 293 27.76 2.11 18.66
C GLU A 293 27.46 3.53 18.17
N PRO A 294 27.65 3.81 16.87
CA PRO A 294 27.44 5.14 16.34
C PRO A 294 25.95 5.48 16.30
N ARG A 295 25.59 6.68 16.77
CA ARG A 295 24.24 7.21 16.57
C ARG A 295 23.97 7.37 15.06
N PRO A 296 22.77 7.05 14.57
CA PRO A 296 22.45 7.14 13.14
C PRO A 296 22.31 8.60 12.74
N ILE A 297 22.42 8.87 11.44
CA ILE A 297 21.98 10.15 10.88
C ILE A 297 20.47 10.08 10.64
N VAL A 298 19.75 11.09 11.09
CA VAL A 298 18.29 11.21 10.92
C VAL A 298 17.99 12.41 10.05
N PHE A 299 17.16 12.21 9.03
CA PHE A 299 16.63 13.25 8.17
C PHE A 299 15.26 13.69 8.67
N ARG A 300 15.05 14.99 8.88
CA ARG A 300 13.75 15.58 9.20
C ARG A 300 13.29 16.44 8.03
N SER A 301 12.14 16.11 7.45
CA SER A 301 11.55 16.91 6.37
C SER A 301 11.04 18.25 6.90
N ILE A 302 11.07 19.30 6.06
CA ILE A 302 10.43 20.58 6.37
C ILE A 302 8.91 20.56 6.12
N ARG A 303 8.38 19.52 5.45
CA ARG A 303 6.94 19.32 5.31
C ARG A 303 6.35 18.86 6.63
N GLN A 304 5.12 19.31 6.85
CA GLN A 304 4.39 19.04 8.08
C GLN A 304 3.37 17.91 7.93
N ARG A 305 3.23 17.32 6.73
CA ARG A 305 2.38 16.16 6.49
C ARG A 305 3.18 15.09 5.78
N HIS A 306 3.08 13.85 6.26
CA HIS A 306 3.87 12.73 5.76
C HIS A 306 3.66 12.49 4.26
N HIS A 307 2.40 12.55 3.81
CA HIS A 307 2.06 12.45 2.38
C HIS A 307 2.72 13.57 1.54
N ASP A 308 2.76 14.80 2.05
CA ASP A 308 3.31 15.94 1.30
C ASP A 308 4.83 15.86 1.09
N VAL A 309 5.53 15.01 1.85
CA VAL A 309 6.96 14.71 1.65
C VAL A 309 7.20 14.06 0.28
N PHE A 310 6.24 13.30 -0.25
CA PHE A 310 6.43 12.46 -1.44
C PHE A 310 5.43 12.70 -2.58
N PHE A 311 4.32 13.39 -2.34
CA PHE A 311 3.14 13.33 -3.23
C PHE A 311 2.49 14.68 -3.57
N LYS A 312 3.14 15.81 -3.27
CA LYS A 312 2.57 17.11 -3.58
C LYS A 312 2.68 17.38 -5.09
N GLU A 313 1.54 17.68 -5.73
CA GLU A 313 1.38 18.04 -7.15
C GLU A 313 2.25 17.26 -8.15
N SER A 314 1.87 15.99 -8.37
CA SER A 314 2.41 15.05 -9.37
C SER A 314 2.78 15.65 -10.74
N LYS A 315 3.99 16.21 -10.80
CA LYS A 315 4.79 16.43 -12.00
C LYS A 315 6.24 16.14 -11.61
N TYR A 316 6.49 14.92 -11.16
CA TYR A 316 7.82 14.41 -10.81
C TYR A 316 8.65 14.19 -12.08
N PRO A 317 9.23 15.26 -12.64
CA PRO A 317 10.69 15.32 -12.68
C PRO A 317 11.19 16.65 -12.10
N GLY A 318 11.92 16.58 -10.98
CA GLY A 318 12.68 17.72 -10.42
C GLY A 318 12.14 18.34 -9.13
N GLU A 319 11.15 17.75 -8.48
CA GLU A 319 10.78 18.17 -7.12
C GLU A 319 11.87 17.77 -6.12
N ASN A 320 12.33 18.76 -5.36
CA ASN A 320 13.31 18.59 -4.31
C ASN A 320 12.64 18.86 -2.98
N GLU A 321 12.83 17.96 -2.03
CA GLU A 321 12.45 18.15 -0.64
C GLU A 321 13.70 18.55 0.17
N GLU A 322 13.52 19.42 1.15
CA GLU A 322 14.61 19.85 2.02
C GLU A 322 14.56 19.08 3.34
N PHE A 323 15.70 18.48 3.70
CA PHE A 323 15.85 17.72 4.93
C PHE A 323 16.91 18.35 5.83
N HIS A 324 16.55 18.53 7.10
CA HIS A 324 17.50 18.84 8.17
C HIS A 324 18.10 17.53 8.68
N CYS A 325 19.43 17.44 8.73
CA CYS A 325 20.16 16.23 9.10
C CYS A 325 20.70 16.31 10.53
N PHE A 326 20.31 15.36 11.37
CA PHE A 326 20.67 15.29 12.79
C PHE A 326 21.51 14.05 13.09
N VAL A 327 22.26 14.09 14.20
CA VAL A 327 22.95 12.92 14.76
C VAL A 327 22.13 12.37 15.91
N GLY A 328 21.54 11.18 15.73
CA GLY A 328 20.52 10.62 16.60
C GLY A 328 19.13 11.18 16.32
N LEU A 329 18.13 10.64 17.03
CA LEU A 329 16.74 11.10 16.89
C LEU A 329 16.57 12.47 17.56
N PRO A 330 16.19 13.52 16.80
CA PRO A 330 16.01 14.86 17.36
C PRO A 330 14.69 14.98 18.14
N SER A 331 14.70 15.77 19.22
CA SER A 331 13.47 16.22 19.87
C SER A 331 12.72 17.22 18.97
N ASP A 332 11.43 17.47 19.24
CA ASP A 332 10.63 18.38 18.39
C ASP A 332 11.18 19.81 18.37
N ASN A 333 11.83 20.25 19.45
CA ASN A 333 12.43 21.59 19.56
C ASN A 333 13.92 21.63 19.17
N ASP A 334 14.48 20.50 18.73
CA ASP A 334 15.90 20.44 18.37
C ASP A 334 16.16 21.11 17.01
N ASN A 335 17.01 22.14 17.05
CA ASN A 335 17.47 22.88 15.87
C ASN A 335 18.97 22.67 15.60
N ASN A 336 19.62 21.72 16.29
CA ASN A 336 21.05 21.45 16.15
C ASN A 336 21.34 20.44 15.03
N TYR A 337 20.71 20.61 13.86
CA TYR A 337 21.09 19.85 12.68
C TYR A 337 22.48 20.26 12.21
N PHE A 338 23.28 19.30 11.74
CA PHE A 338 24.66 19.58 11.31
C PHE A 338 24.74 20.00 9.84
N MET A 339 23.68 19.74 9.06
CA MET A 339 23.51 20.20 7.69
C MET A 339 22.03 20.22 7.29
N SER A 340 21.71 21.00 6.24
CA SER A 340 20.46 20.89 5.50
C SER A 340 20.80 20.46 4.08
N ALA A 341 19.99 19.57 3.49
CA ALA A 341 20.20 19.07 2.14
C ALA A 341 18.90 19.11 1.34
N LYS A 342 18.99 19.59 0.10
CA LYS A 342 17.90 19.41 -0.88
C LYS A 342 18.11 18.08 -1.58
N MET A 343 17.07 17.27 -1.61
CA MET A 343 17.14 15.91 -2.13
C MET A 343 15.97 15.61 -3.07
N ASN A 344 16.25 14.89 -4.14
CA ASN A 344 15.21 14.31 -4.99
C ASN A 344 14.69 13.02 -4.36
N ILE A 345 13.38 12.80 -4.42
CA ILE A 345 12.76 11.51 -4.09
C ILE A 345 12.92 10.59 -5.30
N VAL A 346 13.75 9.54 -5.18
CA VAL A 346 14.08 8.64 -6.30
C VAL A 346 13.09 7.48 -6.39
N ASP A 347 12.78 6.86 -5.24
CA ASP A 347 11.86 5.73 -5.13
C ASP A 347 11.24 5.74 -3.73
N VAL A 348 9.95 5.42 -3.64
CA VAL A 348 9.24 5.17 -2.37
C VAL A 348 8.78 3.72 -2.42
N PRO A 349 9.70 2.77 -2.16
CA PRO A 349 9.40 1.35 -2.29
C PRO A 349 8.34 0.85 -1.31
N ARG A 350 8.13 1.57 -0.20
CA ARG A 350 7.14 1.25 0.82
C ARG A 350 6.53 2.53 1.37
N TYR A 351 5.21 2.61 1.36
CA TYR A 351 4.41 3.68 1.95
C TYR A 351 3.09 3.07 2.40
N GLU A 352 3.02 2.67 3.66
CA GLU A 352 1.90 1.94 4.23
C GLU A 352 1.43 2.58 5.53
N HIS A 353 0.12 2.70 5.71
CA HIS A 353 -0.45 3.08 7.01
C HIS A 353 -0.45 1.88 7.96
N PHE A 354 -0.20 2.11 9.25
CA PHE A 354 -0.33 1.08 10.28
C PHE A 354 -1.80 0.63 10.40
N ASP A 355 -2.05 -0.68 10.31
CA ASP A 355 -3.40 -1.23 10.33
C ASP A 355 -3.58 -2.28 11.45
N ASN A 356 -3.06 -1.95 12.65
CA ASN A 356 -3.19 -2.69 13.92
C ASN A 356 -3.49 -4.18 13.75
N HIS A 357 -2.63 -4.88 13.02
CA HIS A 357 -2.82 -6.28 12.68
C HIS A 357 -2.48 -7.17 13.88
N GLU A 358 -2.98 -8.40 13.90
CA GLU A 358 -2.40 -9.41 14.77
C GLU A 358 -0.93 -9.62 14.40
N TYR A 359 -0.08 -9.84 15.42
CA TYR A 359 1.32 -10.16 15.14
C TYR A 359 1.40 -11.40 14.26
N HIS A 360 2.29 -11.33 13.28
CA HIS A 360 2.65 -12.51 12.53
C HIS A 360 3.33 -13.55 13.43
N LYS A 361 3.31 -14.81 12.98
CA LYS A 361 4.01 -15.89 13.68
C LYS A 361 5.51 -15.61 13.85
N ASN A 362 6.13 -15.04 12.82
CA ASN A 362 7.56 -14.73 12.77
C ASN A 362 7.73 -13.24 12.47
N SER A 363 8.87 -12.67 12.88
CA SER A 363 9.20 -11.28 12.55
C SER A 363 9.34 -11.09 11.03
N SER A 364 8.80 -9.97 10.56
CA SER A 364 8.74 -9.58 9.15
C SER A 364 9.59 -8.33 8.93
N TYR A 365 10.36 -8.32 7.84
CA TYR A 365 11.19 -7.20 7.44
C TYR A 365 10.93 -6.89 5.96
N PHE A 366 11.08 -5.63 5.59
CA PHE A 366 11.19 -5.21 4.20
C PHE A 366 12.67 -5.23 3.80
N MET A 367 13.02 -6.05 2.81
CA MET A 367 14.37 -6.11 2.25
C MET A 367 14.46 -5.21 1.03
N TYR A 368 15.41 -4.27 1.00
CA TYR A 368 15.58 -3.34 -0.11
C TYR A 368 17.04 -2.88 -0.22
N GLY A 369 17.47 -2.52 -1.44
CA GLY A 369 18.84 -2.06 -1.70
C GLY A 369 19.32 -2.34 -3.11
N ASP A 370 20.61 -2.62 -3.22
CA ASP A 370 21.31 -3.01 -4.44
C ASP A 370 22.28 -4.18 -4.16
N LYS A 371 23.06 -4.59 -5.16
CA LYS A 371 23.99 -5.73 -5.03
C LYS A 371 25.08 -5.53 -3.99
N GLU A 372 25.46 -4.29 -3.74
CA GLU A 372 26.55 -3.94 -2.82
C GLU A 372 25.98 -3.71 -1.42
N ASN A 373 24.80 -3.10 -1.32
CA ASN A 373 24.22 -2.63 -0.08
C ASN A 373 22.79 -3.13 0.07
N VAL A 374 22.62 -4.14 0.94
CA VAL A 374 21.32 -4.75 1.24
C VAL A 374 20.90 -4.42 2.67
N PHE A 375 19.67 -3.95 2.82
CA PHE A 375 19.11 -3.56 4.10
C PHE A 375 17.83 -4.33 4.41
N LEU A 376 17.62 -4.62 5.70
CA LEU A 376 16.33 -5.05 6.22
C LEU A 376 15.78 -3.97 7.15
N PHE A 377 14.52 -3.62 6.93
CA PHE A 377 13.74 -2.67 7.72
C PHE A 377 12.63 -3.44 8.42
N HIS A 378 12.57 -3.44 9.76
CA HIS A 378 11.50 -4.14 10.47
C HIS A 378 10.12 -3.61 10.06
N ILE A 379 9.17 -4.51 9.83
CA ILE A 379 7.79 -4.14 9.49
C ILE A 379 6.97 -4.20 10.79
N PRO A 380 6.65 -3.05 11.40
CA PRO A 380 5.89 -3.01 12.63
C PRO A 380 4.42 -3.40 12.37
N CYS A 381 3.83 -4.18 13.29
CA CYS A 381 2.48 -4.73 13.14
C CYS A 381 1.44 -4.00 14.00
N ARG A 382 1.74 -3.87 15.30
CA ARG A 382 0.87 -3.22 16.29
C ARG A 382 1.65 -2.89 17.54
N SER A 383 1.16 -1.94 18.32
CA SER A 383 1.73 -1.64 19.63
C SER A 383 1.50 -2.74 20.69
N PRO A 384 2.52 -3.08 21.52
CA PRO A 384 3.90 -2.55 21.48
C PRO A 384 4.72 -3.11 20.29
N ASP A 385 5.64 -2.35 19.73
CA ASP A 385 6.54 -2.81 18.65
C ASP A 385 7.88 -2.09 18.77
N PHE A 386 8.84 -2.44 17.91
CA PHE A 386 10.15 -1.80 17.86
C PHE A 386 10.44 -1.28 16.45
N PHE A 387 11.44 -0.42 16.35
CA PHE A 387 11.98 0.02 15.06
C PHE A 387 13.39 -0.53 14.91
N GLN A 388 13.70 -1.13 13.76
CA GLN A 388 15.03 -1.69 13.51
C GLN A 388 15.43 -1.57 12.04
N VAL A 389 16.69 -1.14 11.83
CA VAL A 389 17.31 -1.09 10.50
C VAL A 389 18.64 -1.81 10.58
N ILE A 390 18.86 -2.75 9.66
CA ILE A 390 20.09 -3.54 9.60
C ILE A 390 20.64 -3.58 8.18
N GLN A 391 21.97 -3.66 8.09
CA GLN A 391 22.68 -3.92 6.85
C GLN A 391 23.19 -5.36 6.83
N LEU A 392 23.01 -6.04 5.71
CA LEU A 392 23.52 -7.39 5.48
C LEU A 392 24.95 -7.36 4.91
N ASP A 393 25.72 -8.40 5.20
CA ASP A 393 27.03 -8.68 4.62
C ASP A 393 26.85 -9.42 3.29
N GLY A 394 26.29 -8.69 2.32
CA GLY A 394 26.01 -9.16 0.97
C GLY A 394 24.56 -9.61 0.72
N PRO A 395 24.20 -9.82 -0.55
CA PRO A 395 22.86 -10.22 -0.96
C PRO A 395 22.54 -11.68 -0.60
N PRO A 396 21.28 -12.00 -0.24
CA PRO A 396 20.83 -13.38 -0.10
C PRO A 396 20.73 -14.09 -1.45
N ASP A 397 20.76 -15.43 -1.42
CA ASP A 397 20.51 -16.25 -2.60
C ASP A 397 19.06 -16.08 -3.10
N GLY A 398 18.86 -16.15 -4.42
CA GLY A 398 17.52 -16.18 -5.03
C GLY A 398 16.80 -14.83 -5.14
N ILE A 399 17.51 -13.71 -5.00
CA ILE A 399 17.00 -12.34 -5.19
C ILE A 399 16.85 -11.92 -6.67
N GLY A 400 17.29 -12.77 -7.60
CA GLY A 400 17.39 -12.44 -9.01
C GLY A 400 17.21 -13.64 -9.94
N SER A 401 17.21 -13.35 -11.23
CA SER A 401 17.13 -14.29 -12.36
C SER A 401 18.49 -14.42 -13.04
N GLU A 402 18.58 -15.26 -14.07
CA GLU A 402 19.80 -15.38 -14.90
C GLU A 402 20.16 -14.04 -15.59
N ASP A 403 19.17 -13.23 -15.95
CA ASP A 403 19.36 -11.97 -16.69
C ASP A 403 19.51 -10.74 -15.78
N VAL A 404 18.84 -10.76 -14.62
CA VAL A 404 18.84 -9.67 -13.62
C VAL A 404 18.90 -10.27 -12.23
N ASP A 405 20.09 -10.31 -11.67
CA ASP A 405 20.49 -10.94 -10.41
C ASP A 405 20.11 -10.13 -9.15
N ASP A 406 19.58 -8.91 -9.26
CA ASP A 406 19.17 -8.05 -8.13
C ASP A 406 17.72 -7.53 -8.21
N LEU A 407 16.90 -8.15 -9.07
CA LEU A 407 15.54 -7.68 -9.37
C LEU A 407 14.69 -7.46 -8.11
N LEU A 408 14.70 -8.42 -7.18
CA LEU A 408 13.90 -8.32 -5.95
C LEU A 408 14.45 -7.29 -4.96
N LEU A 409 15.74 -6.95 -5.00
CA LEU A 409 16.29 -5.89 -4.17
C LEU A 409 15.88 -4.51 -4.66
N ARG A 410 15.88 -4.31 -5.99
CA ARG A 410 15.41 -3.06 -6.62
C ARG A 410 13.92 -2.86 -6.42
N HIS A 411 13.13 -3.93 -6.41
CA HIS A 411 11.72 -3.84 -6.05
C HIS A 411 11.52 -3.79 -4.53
N GLY A 412 12.40 -4.40 -3.76
CA GLY A 412 12.14 -4.64 -2.37
C GLY A 412 11.02 -5.65 -2.14
N ILE A 413 11.15 -6.39 -1.04
CA ILE A 413 10.32 -7.55 -0.79
C ILE A 413 10.20 -7.82 0.70
N GLU A 414 9.04 -8.28 1.13
CA GLU A 414 8.86 -8.79 2.48
C GLU A 414 9.61 -10.11 2.68
N VAL A 415 10.41 -10.15 3.74
CA VAL A 415 11.15 -11.32 4.19
C VAL A 415 10.76 -11.64 5.63
N LYS A 416 10.78 -12.92 5.99
CA LYS A 416 10.53 -13.38 7.36
C LYS A 416 11.77 -14.04 7.92
N ILE A 417 11.96 -13.90 9.23
CA ILE A 417 13.03 -14.60 9.97
C ILE A 417 12.38 -15.68 10.83
N PRO A 418 12.34 -16.96 10.41
CA PRO A 418 11.54 -18.00 11.08
C PRO A 418 11.93 -18.28 12.53
N GLY A 419 13.16 -17.96 12.92
CA GLY A 419 13.67 -18.15 14.29
C GLY A 419 13.32 -17.01 15.26
N ILE A 420 12.67 -15.94 14.79
CA ILE A 420 12.35 -14.75 15.58
C ILE A 420 10.82 -14.65 15.66
N PRO A 421 10.21 -14.57 16.87
CA PRO A 421 8.77 -14.38 17.00
C PRO A 421 8.35 -13.05 16.36
N GLY A 422 7.15 -12.99 15.77
CA GLY A 422 6.63 -11.73 15.22
C GLY A 422 6.08 -10.79 16.29
N SER A 423 5.74 -11.30 17.48
CA SER A 423 5.44 -10.47 18.64
C SER A 423 6.74 -10.09 19.36
N PRO A 424 6.93 -8.80 19.73
CA PRO A 424 8.06 -8.38 20.53
C PRO A 424 8.07 -9.07 21.91
N VAL A 425 9.27 -9.36 22.41
CA VAL A 425 9.47 -9.87 23.76
C VAL A 425 9.93 -8.74 24.66
N VAL A 426 9.16 -8.48 25.72
CA VAL A 426 9.44 -7.41 26.67
C VAL A 426 10.08 -7.97 27.93
N VAL A 427 11.21 -7.41 28.34
CA VAL A 427 11.91 -7.73 29.60
C VAL A 427 12.14 -6.43 30.35
N SER A 428 11.66 -6.35 31.59
CA SER A 428 11.84 -5.17 32.47
C SER A 428 11.34 -3.82 31.91
N GLY A 429 10.44 -3.83 30.92
CA GLY A 429 9.91 -2.62 30.28
C GLY A 429 10.54 -2.29 28.93
N ASP A 430 11.56 -3.04 28.51
CA ASP A 430 12.25 -2.87 27.24
C ASP A 430 11.96 -4.05 26.30
N VAL A 431 11.72 -3.75 25.03
CA VAL A 431 11.68 -4.75 23.96
C VAL A 431 13.09 -5.24 23.71
N LEU A 432 13.24 -6.56 23.82
CA LEU A 432 14.49 -7.25 23.59
C LEU A 432 14.80 -7.31 22.08
N ASP A 433 16.02 -6.92 21.70
CA ASP A 433 16.53 -7.19 20.35
C ASP A 433 16.86 -8.67 20.22
N HIS A 434 16.12 -9.38 19.36
CA HIS A 434 16.33 -10.81 19.11
C HIS A 434 17.42 -11.11 18.09
N LEU A 435 17.94 -10.10 17.37
CA LEU A 435 19.00 -10.28 16.38
C LEU A 435 20.39 -10.28 17.05
N THR A 436 20.60 -11.10 18.07
CA THR A 436 21.87 -11.20 18.83
C THR A 436 22.93 -12.08 18.18
N LYS A 437 22.57 -12.81 17.12
CA LYS A 437 23.49 -13.64 16.34
C LYS A 437 23.98 -12.86 15.12
N TYR A 438 25.08 -13.31 14.53
CA TYR A 438 25.59 -12.74 13.27
C TYR A 438 24.95 -13.36 12.01
N LYS A 439 24.25 -14.48 12.15
CA LYS A 439 23.69 -15.27 11.04
C LYS A 439 22.24 -15.67 11.31
N PHE A 440 21.41 -15.56 10.29
CA PHE A 440 20.00 -15.93 10.34
C PHE A 440 19.53 -16.55 9.04
N ASP A 441 18.59 -17.48 9.13
CA ASP A 441 17.81 -17.92 7.98
C ASP A 441 16.68 -16.94 7.71
N ILE A 442 16.54 -16.51 6.46
CA ILE A 442 15.39 -15.74 5.98
C ILE A 442 14.57 -16.55 4.99
N THR A 443 13.29 -16.22 4.89
CA THR A 443 12.37 -16.81 3.91
C THR A 443 11.56 -15.74 3.21
N PHE A 444 11.46 -15.83 1.88
CA PHE A 444 10.73 -14.85 1.07
C PHE A 444 10.19 -15.48 -0.23
N VAL A 445 9.35 -14.75 -0.96
CA VAL A 445 8.79 -15.19 -2.24
C VAL A 445 9.70 -14.72 -3.38
N GLY A 446 10.54 -15.62 -3.89
CA GLY A 446 11.40 -15.37 -5.03
C GLY A 446 10.65 -15.24 -6.37
N ILE A 447 11.44 -15.11 -7.45
CA ILE A 447 10.93 -14.97 -8.82
C ILE A 447 10.02 -16.15 -9.18
N ASN A 448 8.96 -15.86 -9.94
CA ASN A 448 7.90 -16.81 -10.31
C ASN A 448 7.13 -17.40 -9.12
N GLY A 449 7.14 -16.73 -7.96
CA GLY A 449 6.37 -17.13 -6.78
C GLY A 449 6.99 -18.27 -5.97
N LYS A 450 8.24 -18.65 -6.24
CA LYS A 450 8.94 -19.72 -5.52
C LYS A 450 9.34 -19.27 -4.12
N VAL A 451 9.07 -20.07 -3.10
CA VAL A 451 9.56 -19.76 -1.75
C VAL A 451 11.06 -20.03 -1.69
N VAL A 452 11.85 -19.01 -1.33
CA VAL A 452 13.29 -19.08 -1.16
C VAL A 452 13.62 -19.11 0.33
N LYS A 453 14.63 -19.91 0.68
CA LYS A 453 15.27 -19.90 2.00
C LYS A 453 16.75 -19.60 1.79
N SER A 454 17.28 -18.61 2.50
CA SER A 454 18.68 -18.21 2.40
C SER A 454 19.23 -17.92 3.80
N GLU A 455 20.47 -18.31 4.06
CA GLU A 455 21.22 -17.81 5.23
C GLU A 455 21.73 -16.40 4.87
N VAL A 456 21.60 -15.46 5.80
CA VAL A 456 22.17 -14.11 5.68
C VAL A 456 23.05 -13.81 6.88
N LYS A 457 24.00 -12.90 6.67
CA LYS A 457 24.88 -12.38 7.70
C LYS A 457 24.57 -10.91 7.96
N ILE A 458 24.55 -10.50 9.22
CA ILE A 458 24.40 -9.09 9.58
C ILE A 458 25.79 -8.44 9.57
N ALA A 459 25.97 -7.42 8.72
CA ALA A 459 27.18 -6.60 8.69
C ALA A 459 27.20 -5.61 9.86
N ARG A 460 26.09 -4.86 10.02
CA ARG A 460 25.90 -3.93 11.13
C ARG A 460 24.43 -3.68 11.43
N LYS A 461 24.11 -3.41 12.68
CA LYS A 461 22.84 -2.82 13.10
C LYS A 461 22.96 -1.31 13.01
N ILE A 462 22.09 -0.66 12.25
CA ILE A 462 22.11 0.79 12.04
C ILE A 462 21.33 1.49 13.16
N TRP A 463 20.17 0.93 13.53
CA TRP A 463 19.36 1.47 14.62
C TRP A 463 18.45 0.39 15.20
N PHE A 464 18.19 0.48 16.50
CA PHE A 464 17.18 -0.29 17.23
C PHE A 464 16.56 0.61 18.31
N ALA A 465 15.23 0.72 18.32
CA ALA A 465 14.48 1.44 19.35
C ALA A 465 13.32 0.55 19.83
N GLY A 466 13.31 0.21 21.13
CA GLY A 466 12.46 -0.84 21.69
C GLY A 466 11.81 -0.53 23.05
N THR A 467 11.77 0.69 23.56
CA THR A 467 11.18 0.96 24.89
C THR A 467 9.65 0.87 24.88
N VAL A 468 9.03 0.09 25.78
CA VAL A 468 7.55 -0.11 25.84
C VAL A 468 6.80 1.13 26.32
N SER A 469 7.46 1.98 27.10
CA SER A 469 6.91 3.24 27.61
C SER A 469 7.04 4.43 26.65
N GLU A 470 7.72 4.24 25.50
CA GLU A 470 8.23 5.33 24.65
C GLU A 470 8.05 5.03 23.17
N MET A 471 6.82 4.81 22.74
CA MET A 471 6.51 5.23 21.37
C MET A 471 6.22 6.73 21.42
N LEU A 472 7.06 7.72 21.09
CA LEU A 472 8.51 7.94 21.04
C LEU A 472 8.73 9.32 21.71
N GLY A 473 8.68 9.35 23.04
CA GLY A 473 9.08 10.51 23.82
C GLY A 473 10.60 10.49 23.97
N ALA A 474 11.28 11.56 23.58
CA ALA A 474 12.72 11.68 23.72
C ALA A 474 13.13 11.54 25.19
N ASP A 475 13.71 10.41 25.57
CA ASP A 475 14.88 10.35 26.47
C ASP A 475 15.39 8.90 26.66
N GLN A 476 16.60 8.64 26.14
CA GLN A 476 17.49 7.49 26.41
C GLN A 476 17.18 6.14 25.72
N VAL A 477 17.99 5.82 24.69
CA VAL A 477 18.11 4.49 24.10
C VAL A 477 19.33 3.78 24.70
N THR A 478 19.13 2.55 25.19
CA THR A 478 20.22 1.62 25.50
C THR A 478 20.31 0.55 24.42
N THR A 479 21.52 0.35 23.91
CA THR A 479 21.90 -0.70 22.94
C THR A 479 22.43 -1.92 23.68
N HIS A 480 22.04 -3.11 23.23
CA HIS A 480 22.55 -4.40 23.73
C HIS A 480 23.20 -5.19 22.57
N PHE A 481 24.36 -5.77 22.87
CA PHE A 481 25.16 -6.64 21.98
C PHE A 481 24.52 -8.01 21.77
#